data_AF-A0A6P6MPJ1-F1
#
_entry.id   AF-A0A6P6MPJ1-F1
#
_cell.length_a   1.000
_cell.length_b   1.000
_cell.length_c   1.000
_cell.angle_alpha   90.00
_cell.angle_beta   90.00
_cell.angle_gamma   90.00
#
_symmetry.space_group_name_H-M   'P 1'
#
loop_
_entity.id
_entity.type
_entity.pdbx_description
1 polymer ?
#
loop_
_entity_poly.entity_id
_entity_poly.type
_entity_poly.pdbx_seq_one_letter_code
_entity_poly.pdbx_strand_id
1 'polypeptide(L)'
;MGCCCSSPDRDVEREPLLQSSNRTQTESARPPRPAAKDGVQKSGRFTARHVGVPGLDERFTDVADTFNKQQDHYETMKNNLQTLASHYHCQNDDSLSQCLKKIKEKHELCHISLEVKGYDFILMVKSDTEIPGELKQTQENITEMSRATKAIISVGTKLTQMIDSLLRAEDGMISQVEAAESRHQERRRLVENLRENLRETRRVKELSPNYRKEAGNLLNEAARLSGITP
;
A
#
# COMPACT_ATOMS: atom_id res chain seq x y z
N MET A 1 -47.60 -41.36 -48.07
CA MET A 1 -48.27 -42.32 -47.16
C MET A 1 -47.43 -42.41 -45.90
N GLY A 2 -47.86 -42.24 -44.66
CA GLY A 2 -49.13 -41.97 -43.99
C GLY A 2 -48.80 -41.94 -42.48
N CYS A 3 -49.45 -41.07 -41.70
CA CYS A 3 -49.29 -40.89 -40.25
C CYS A 3 -49.59 -42.16 -39.42
N CYS A 4 -49.04 -42.21 -38.19
CA CYS A 4 -49.83 -42.31 -36.95
C CYS A 4 -48.97 -42.19 -35.67
N CYS A 5 -49.44 -41.34 -34.74
CA CYS A 5 -48.94 -41.14 -33.38
C CYS A 5 -49.64 -42.09 -32.38
N SER A 6 -49.02 -42.36 -31.24
CA SER A 6 -49.72 -42.74 -30.00
C SER A 6 -48.87 -42.41 -28.77
N SER A 7 -49.43 -41.61 -27.86
CA SER A 7 -49.00 -41.45 -26.46
C SER A 7 -50.02 -42.14 -25.56
N PRO A 8 -49.62 -42.52 -24.34
CA PRO A 8 -50.40 -42.08 -23.18
C PRO A 8 -49.56 -41.62 -21.99
N ASP A 9 -50.14 -40.64 -21.28
CA ASP A 9 -49.78 -40.08 -19.97
C ASP A 9 -49.67 -41.11 -18.84
N ARG A 10 -48.84 -40.79 -17.84
CA ARG A 10 -49.27 -40.78 -16.42
C ARG A 10 -48.23 -40.15 -15.48
N ASP A 11 -48.68 -39.10 -14.80
CA ASP A 11 -48.13 -38.49 -13.58
C ASP A 11 -47.92 -39.50 -12.44
N VAL A 12 -46.78 -39.42 -11.74
CA VAL A 12 -46.69 -39.72 -10.28
C VAL A 12 -45.61 -38.82 -9.65
N GLU A 13 -46.04 -38.09 -8.62
CA GLU A 13 -45.28 -37.23 -7.72
C GLU A 13 -44.31 -37.98 -6.78
N ARG A 14 -43.33 -37.23 -6.22
CA ARG A 14 -42.69 -37.30 -4.87
C ARG A 14 -42.91 -38.61 -4.05
N GLU A 15 -41.93 -39.24 -3.40
CA GLU A 15 -40.96 -38.73 -2.42
C GLU A 15 -40.06 -39.90 -1.86
N PRO A 16 -39.24 -39.77 -0.79
CA PRO A 16 -37.80 -40.07 -0.81
C PRO A 16 -37.42 -41.39 -0.11
N LEU A 17 -36.22 -41.91 -0.40
CA LEU A 17 -35.57 -42.91 0.45
C LEU A 17 -34.17 -42.43 0.86
N LEU A 18 -34.13 -41.73 1.99
CA LEU A 18 -32.96 -41.77 2.85
C LEU A 18 -32.89 -43.16 3.49
N GLN A 19 -32.06 -44.03 2.94
CA GLN A 19 -31.50 -45.14 3.69
C GLN A 19 -30.00 -44.93 3.84
N SER A 20 -29.63 -44.51 5.04
CA SER A 20 -28.27 -44.55 5.56
C SER A 20 -27.83 -46.01 5.68
N SER A 21 -26.81 -46.42 4.93
CA SER A 21 -25.77 -47.28 5.50
C SER A 21 -24.47 -47.20 4.70
N ASN A 22 -23.38 -47.07 5.45
CA ASN A 22 -22.01 -47.42 5.09
C ASN A 22 -21.27 -46.48 4.12
N ARG A 23 -20.63 -45.48 4.74
CA ARG A 23 -19.49 -44.70 4.22
C ARG A 23 -18.48 -45.61 3.52
N THR A 24 -18.41 -45.50 2.20
CA THR A 24 -17.16 -45.71 1.46
C THR A 24 -16.80 -44.35 0.88
N GLN A 25 -15.65 -43.82 1.32
CA GLN A 25 -15.10 -42.58 0.78
C GLN A 25 -14.79 -42.80 -0.71
N THR A 26 -15.56 -42.18 -1.60
CA THR A 26 -15.11 -41.98 -2.99
C THR A 26 -13.95 -41.01 -2.96
N GLU A 27 -12.75 -41.56 -3.07
CA GLU A 27 -11.47 -40.85 -3.14
C GLU A 27 -11.41 -40.06 -4.45
N SER A 28 -11.39 -38.73 -4.33
CA SER A 28 -11.24 -37.82 -5.47
C SER A 28 -9.87 -38.01 -6.11
N ALA A 29 -9.82 -38.29 -7.42
CA ALA A 29 -8.59 -38.45 -8.22
C ALA A 29 -7.77 -37.14 -8.39
N ARG A 30 -8.14 -36.07 -7.69
CA ARG A 30 -7.38 -34.82 -7.62
C ARG A 30 -6.80 -34.70 -6.22
N PRO A 31 -5.47 -34.62 -6.05
CA PRO A 31 -4.90 -34.33 -4.74
C PRO A 31 -5.52 -33.00 -4.25
N PRO A 32 -6.05 -32.94 -3.02
CA PRO A 32 -6.55 -31.69 -2.47
C PRO A 32 -5.39 -30.72 -2.44
N ARG A 33 -5.52 -29.65 -3.24
CA ARG A 33 -4.57 -28.54 -3.24
C ARG A 33 -4.49 -28.07 -1.78
N PRO A 34 -3.29 -28.00 -1.17
CA PRO A 34 -3.19 -27.46 0.17
C PRO A 34 -3.88 -26.10 0.15
N ALA A 35 -4.83 -25.90 1.07
CA ALA A 35 -5.41 -24.60 1.30
C ALA A 35 -4.23 -23.63 1.34
N ALA A 36 -4.21 -22.70 0.38
CA ALA A 36 -3.19 -21.68 0.37
C ALA A 36 -3.23 -21.09 1.77
N LYS A 37 -2.15 -21.29 2.53
CA LYS A 37 -1.92 -20.47 3.70
C LYS A 37 -1.82 -19.07 3.11
N ASP A 38 -2.94 -18.34 3.08
CA ASP A 38 -3.00 -16.91 2.85
C ASP A 38 -2.39 -16.22 4.08
N GLY A 39 -1.14 -16.56 4.34
CA GLY A 39 -0.16 -15.78 5.07
C GLY A 39 0.81 -15.12 4.10
N VAL A 40 0.46 -15.06 2.81
CA VAL A 40 1.02 -14.03 1.94
C VAL A 40 0.40 -12.74 2.45
N GLN A 41 1.17 -11.97 3.23
CA GLN A 41 0.88 -10.57 3.45
C GLN A 41 0.49 -10.00 2.09
N LYS A 42 -0.81 -9.70 1.88
CA LYS A 42 -1.24 -8.95 0.71
C LYS A 42 -0.32 -7.74 0.69
N SER A 43 0.57 -7.70 -0.30
CA SER A 43 1.44 -6.55 -0.56
C SER A 43 0.54 -5.33 -0.38
N GLY A 44 0.83 -4.46 0.59
CA GLY A 44 -0.05 -3.36 0.99
C GLY A 44 -0.39 -2.36 -0.13
N ARG A 45 0.10 -2.63 -1.35
CA ARG A 45 -0.15 -1.93 -2.58
C ARG A 45 -1.63 -1.94 -2.97
N PHE A 46 -2.07 -0.82 -3.50
CA PHE A 46 -3.37 -0.68 -4.13
C PHE A 46 -3.26 -1.17 -5.58
N THR A 47 -4.03 -2.20 -5.95
CA THR A 47 -4.25 -2.61 -7.35
C THR A 47 -5.66 -2.21 -7.79
N ALA A 48 -5.77 -1.26 -8.72
CA ALA A 48 -7.05 -0.86 -9.29
C ALA A 48 -7.62 -1.95 -10.20
N ARG A 49 -8.88 -2.32 -9.98
CA ARG A 49 -9.63 -3.25 -10.84
C ARG A 49 -10.39 -2.48 -11.91
N HIS A 50 -10.51 -3.07 -13.10
CA HIS A 50 -11.27 -2.48 -14.19
C HIS A 50 -12.77 -2.44 -13.90
N VAL A 51 -13.40 -1.29 -14.10
CA VAL A 51 -14.83 -1.03 -13.84
C VAL A 51 -15.64 -0.71 -15.11
N GLY A 52 -15.02 -0.74 -16.29
CA GLY A 52 -15.71 -0.61 -17.58
C GLY A 52 -16.14 0.81 -17.94
N VAL A 53 -15.69 1.81 -17.18
CA VAL A 53 -15.93 3.23 -17.44
C VAL A 53 -14.56 3.92 -17.49
N PRO A 54 -14.07 4.32 -18.68
CA PRO A 54 -12.69 4.78 -18.86
C PRO A 54 -12.26 5.87 -17.87
N GLY A 55 -13.12 6.87 -17.65
CA GLY A 55 -12.83 7.96 -16.71
C GLY A 55 -12.81 7.56 -15.23
N LEU A 56 -13.41 6.43 -14.85
CA LEU A 56 -13.30 5.87 -13.51
C LEU A 56 -12.06 4.98 -13.37
N ASP A 57 -11.77 4.19 -14.42
CA ASP A 57 -10.57 3.35 -14.49
C ASP A 57 -9.29 4.18 -14.33
N GLU A 58 -9.22 5.33 -15.01
CA GLU A 58 -8.10 6.27 -14.91
C GLU A 58 -7.96 6.82 -13.48
N ARG A 59 -9.06 7.29 -12.87
CA ARG A 59 -9.01 7.86 -11.51
C ARG A 59 -8.58 6.85 -10.45
N PHE A 60 -9.03 5.59 -10.54
CA PHE A 60 -8.59 4.55 -9.61
C PHE A 60 -7.12 4.19 -9.85
N THR A 61 -6.67 4.15 -11.11
CA THR A 61 -5.26 3.94 -11.46
C THR A 61 -4.38 5.07 -10.90
N ASP A 62 -4.79 6.33 -11.06
CA ASP A 62 -4.06 7.49 -10.54
C ASP A 62 -3.88 7.46 -9.03
N VAL A 63 -4.94 7.09 -8.29
CA VAL A 63 -4.87 6.92 -6.83
C VAL A 63 -3.96 5.76 -6.47
N ALA A 64 -4.10 4.62 -7.15
CA ALA A 64 -3.26 3.46 -6.90
C ALA A 64 -1.78 3.78 -7.12
N ASP A 65 -1.42 4.38 -8.25
CA ASP A 65 -0.04 4.73 -8.59
C ASP A 65 0.54 5.77 -7.62
N THR A 66 -0.25 6.80 -7.28
CA THR A 66 0.21 7.85 -6.37
C THR A 66 0.39 7.31 -4.94
N PHE A 67 -0.54 6.49 -4.45
CA PHE A 67 -0.41 5.85 -3.14
C PHE A 67 0.76 4.87 -3.11
N ASN A 68 0.90 4.02 -4.12
CA ASN A 68 1.97 3.04 -4.17
C ASN A 68 3.35 3.70 -4.20
N LYS A 69 3.51 4.80 -4.96
CA LYS A 69 4.75 5.61 -4.91
C LYS A 69 4.99 6.23 -3.54
N GLN A 70 3.95 6.74 -2.88
CA GLN A 70 4.07 7.23 -1.51
C GLN A 70 4.53 6.12 -0.55
N GLN A 71 3.97 4.92 -0.68
CA GLN A 71 4.35 3.76 0.12
C GLN A 71 5.81 3.37 -0.14
N ASP A 72 6.25 3.32 -1.40
CA ASP A 72 7.64 3.00 -1.76
C ASP A 72 8.62 4.00 -1.11
N HIS A 73 8.28 5.30 -1.11
CA HIS A 73 9.06 6.32 -0.41
C HIS A 73 9.02 6.17 1.12
N TYR A 74 7.86 5.81 1.69
CA TYR A 74 7.74 5.55 3.12
C TYR A 74 8.62 4.38 3.57
N GLU A 75 8.61 3.27 2.81
CA GLU A 75 9.48 2.13 3.05
C GLU A 75 10.96 2.51 2.92
N THR A 76 11.33 3.27 1.90
CA THR A 76 12.71 3.79 1.73
C THR A 76 13.14 4.61 2.94
N MET A 77 12.31 5.54 3.40
CA MET A 77 12.59 6.38 4.57
C MET A 77 12.82 5.54 5.84
N LYS A 78 11.97 4.54 6.09
CA LYS A 78 12.08 3.65 7.25
C LYS A 78 13.33 2.76 7.17
N ASN A 79 13.62 2.20 5.99
CA ASN A 79 14.78 1.35 5.78
C ASN A 79 16.09 2.12 5.96
N ASN A 80 16.16 3.37 5.50
CA ASN A 80 17.33 4.22 5.66
C ASN A 80 17.59 4.57 7.14
N LEU A 81 16.52 4.86 7.88
CA LEU A 81 16.60 5.08 9.33
C LEU A 81 17.05 3.83 10.08
N GLN A 82 16.50 2.66 9.73
CA GLN A 82 16.88 1.37 10.32
C GLN A 82 18.32 0.97 9.97
N THR A 83 18.76 1.26 8.75
CA THR A 83 20.14 1.04 8.31
C THR A 83 21.09 1.89 9.15
N LEU A 84 20.74 3.16 9.37
CA LEU A 84 21.50 4.06 10.23
C LEU A 84 21.56 3.55 11.67
N ALA A 85 20.41 3.11 12.20
CA ALA A 85 20.29 2.56 13.54
C ALA A 85 21.16 1.32 13.74
N SER A 86 21.13 0.40 12.78
CA SER A 86 21.93 -0.83 12.81
C SER A 86 23.42 -0.54 12.71
N HIS A 87 23.81 0.43 11.86
CA HIS A 87 25.21 0.76 11.64
C HIS A 87 25.88 1.40 12.86
N TYR A 88 25.16 2.29 13.55
CA TYR A 88 25.67 3.03 14.72
C TYR A 88 25.18 2.46 16.06
N HIS A 89 24.48 1.32 16.06
CA HIS A 89 23.93 0.66 17.24
C HIS A 89 23.07 1.59 18.10
N CYS A 90 22.16 2.34 17.45
CA CYS A 90 21.15 3.16 18.12
C CYS A 90 20.13 2.26 18.85
N GLN A 91 19.51 2.74 19.94
CA GLN A 91 18.47 1.97 20.63
C GLN A 91 17.15 2.02 19.85
N ASN A 92 16.29 1.01 20.10
CA ASN A 92 15.08 0.62 19.34
C ASN A 92 13.98 1.68 19.20
N ASP A 93 14.19 2.90 19.70
CA ASP A 93 13.29 4.04 19.52
C ASP A 93 13.66 4.81 18.23
N ASP A 94 14.67 4.34 17.47
CA ASP A 94 15.10 4.69 16.10
C ASP A 94 15.06 6.19 15.74
N SER A 95 15.17 7.08 16.71
CA SER A 95 15.07 8.51 16.44
C SER A 95 16.36 9.01 15.77
N LEU A 96 16.23 9.88 14.77
CA LEU A 96 17.38 10.43 14.06
C LEU A 96 18.35 11.12 15.04
N SER A 97 17.82 11.73 16.10
CA SER A 97 18.59 12.36 17.17
C SER A 97 19.51 11.41 17.92
N GLN A 98 19.05 10.20 18.24
CA GLN A 98 19.88 9.21 18.92
C GLN A 98 21.02 8.74 18.01
N CYS A 99 20.71 8.46 16.74
CA CYS A 99 21.75 8.10 15.78
C CYS A 99 22.73 9.22 15.53
N LEU A 100 22.27 10.47 15.40
CA LEU A 100 23.16 11.61 15.22
C LEU A 100 24.11 11.80 16.41
N LYS A 101 23.66 11.52 17.63
CA LYS A 101 24.53 11.52 18.82
C LYS A 101 25.63 10.45 18.70
N LYS A 102 25.26 9.22 18.34
CA LYS A 102 26.22 8.11 18.17
C LYS A 102 27.22 8.33 17.05
N ILE A 103 26.77 8.93 15.94
CA ILE A 103 27.63 9.32 14.82
C ILE A 103 28.68 10.33 15.28
N LYS A 104 28.28 11.35 16.05
CA LYS A 104 29.19 12.35 16.63
C LYS A 104 30.19 11.74 17.61
N GLU A 105 29.74 10.83 18.47
CA GLU A 105 30.61 10.10 19.41
C GLU A 105 31.66 9.26 18.68
N LYS A 106 31.27 8.55 17.61
CA LYS A 106 32.19 7.69 16.84
C LYS A 106 33.19 8.49 15.99
N HIS A 107 32.82 9.68 15.55
CA HIS A 107 33.62 10.53 14.67
C HIS A 107 33.96 11.87 15.33
N GLU A 108 34.50 11.86 16.55
CA GLU A 108 34.78 13.05 17.36
C GLU A 108 35.74 14.07 16.69
N LEU A 109 36.59 13.60 15.78
CA LEU A 109 37.52 14.44 15.01
C LEU A 109 36.85 15.18 13.85
N CYS A 110 35.58 14.90 13.57
CA CYS A 110 34.80 15.55 12.54
C CYS A 110 33.76 16.49 13.17
N HIS A 111 33.65 17.70 12.66
CA HIS A 111 32.54 18.58 12.99
C HIS A 111 31.31 18.18 12.18
N ILE A 112 30.35 17.57 12.87
CA ILE A 112 29.13 17.01 12.27
C ILE A 112 27.91 17.84 12.70
N SER A 113 27.13 18.30 11.74
CA SER A 113 25.86 18.99 11.97
C SER A 113 24.80 18.58 10.96
N LEU A 114 23.53 18.81 11.30
CA LEU A 114 22.43 18.66 10.37
C LEU A 114 22.03 20.06 9.89
N GLU A 115 21.71 20.19 8.62
CA GLU A 115 21.19 21.42 8.03
C GLU A 115 19.86 21.11 7.35
N VAL A 116 18.87 22.00 7.50
CA VAL A 116 17.54 21.86 6.92
C VAL A 116 17.24 23.06 6.02
N LYS A 117 16.76 22.79 4.81
CA LYS A 117 16.34 23.77 3.81
C LYS A 117 14.97 23.38 3.25
N GLY A 118 13.92 24.04 3.73
CA GLY A 118 12.54 23.68 3.37
C GLY A 118 12.20 22.27 3.84
N TYR A 119 11.95 21.36 2.90
CA TYR A 119 11.66 19.95 3.18
C TYR A 119 12.89 19.04 3.08
N ASP A 120 14.02 19.59 2.68
CA ASP A 120 15.28 18.85 2.54
C ASP A 120 16.12 19.02 3.83
N PHE A 121 16.83 17.95 4.22
CA PHE A 121 17.80 17.96 5.31
C PHE A 121 19.02 17.14 4.92
N ILE A 122 20.20 17.59 5.32
CA ILE A 122 21.48 17.00 4.93
C ILE A 122 22.43 16.94 6.12
N LEU A 123 23.29 15.92 6.14
CA LEU A 123 24.37 15.80 7.11
C LEU A 123 25.60 16.55 6.60
N MET A 124 25.96 17.62 7.30
CA MET A 124 27.16 18.40 7.04
C MET A 124 28.31 17.84 7.88
N VAL A 125 29.44 17.61 7.21
CA VAL A 125 30.65 17.08 7.82
C VAL A 125 31.81 17.98 7.42
N LYS A 126 32.50 18.55 8.40
CA LYS A 126 33.75 19.29 8.21
C LYS A 126 34.85 18.56 8.96
N SER A 127 35.99 18.36 8.32
CA SER A 127 37.17 17.75 8.92
C SER A 127 38.41 18.45 8.38
N ASP A 128 39.42 18.61 9.24
CA ASP A 128 40.75 19.09 8.84
C ASP A 128 41.57 17.99 8.14
N THR A 129 41.06 16.74 8.17
CA THR A 129 41.63 15.57 7.50
C THR A 129 40.61 14.94 6.56
N GLU A 130 40.91 13.76 6.03
CA GLU A 130 39.98 13.06 5.14
C GLU A 130 38.73 12.56 5.88
N ILE A 131 37.56 12.84 5.32
CA ILE A 131 36.29 12.32 5.85
C ILE A 131 36.26 10.79 5.70
N PRO A 132 36.03 10.03 6.79
CA PRO A 132 35.96 8.57 6.75
C PRO A 132 34.92 8.06 5.74
N GLY A 133 35.23 6.99 5.02
CA GLY A 133 34.32 6.42 4.02
C GLY A 133 32.96 6.03 4.59
N GLU A 134 32.95 5.52 5.82
CA GLU A 134 31.72 5.24 6.58
C GLU A 134 30.84 6.49 6.73
N LEU A 135 31.45 7.63 7.05
CA LEU A 135 30.71 8.87 7.28
C LEU A 135 30.17 9.44 5.95
N LYS A 136 30.86 9.23 4.83
CA LYS A 136 30.34 9.55 3.48
C LYS A 136 29.09 8.73 3.15
N GLN A 137 29.10 7.43 3.42
CA GLN A 137 27.91 6.56 3.25
C GLN A 137 26.75 7.03 4.12
N THR A 138 27.04 7.48 5.34
CA THR A 138 26.03 8.07 6.23
C THR A 138 25.44 9.37 5.69
N GLN A 139 26.24 10.22 5.03
CA GLN A 139 25.72 11.41 4.34
C GLN A 139 24.78 11.04 3.19
N GLU A 140 25.12 10.02 2.40
CA GLU A 140 24.29 9.51 1.31
C GLU A 140 22.96 8.94 1.85
N ASN A 141 23.02 8.10 2.88
CA ASN A 141 21.84 7.51 3.53
C ASN A 141 20.88 8.60 4.06
N ILE A 142 21.41 9.62 4.75
CA ILE A 142 20.59 10.74 5.25
C ILE A 142 20.01 11.56 4.09
N THR A 143 20.74 11.74 3.00
CA THR A 143 20.26 12.45 1.81
C THR A 143 19.12 11.70 1.13
N GLU A 144 19.23 10.38 0.98
CA GLU A 144 18.15 9.55 0.43
C GLU A 144 16.93 9.52 1.34
N MET A 145 17.14 9.42 2.65
CA MET A 145 16.07 9.51 3.65
C MET A 145 15.33 10.85 3.51
N SER A 146 16.06 11.96 3.38
CA SER A 146 15.47 13.28 3.18
C SER A 146 14.64 13.37 1.90
N ARG A 147 15.16 12.87 0.77
CA ARG A 147 14.41 12.83 -0.51
C ARG A 147 13.12 12.04 -0.37
N ALA A 148 13.17 10.88 0.28
CA ALA A 148 12.01 10.05 0.54
C ALA A 148 10.98 10.77 1.43
N THR A 149 11.40 11.38 2.53
CA THR A 149 10.55 12.21 3.41
C THR A 149 9.85 13.32 2.63
N LYS A 150 10.59 14.08 1.83
CA LYS A 150 10.05 15.16 0.99
C LYS A 150 9.03 14.63 -0.02
N ALA A 151 9.32 13.51 -0.68
CA ALA A 151 8.42 12.91 -1.65
C ALA A 151 7.07 12.55 -1.01
N ILE A 152 7.09 11.90 0.18
CA ILE A 152 5.86 11.55 0.93
C ILE A 152 5.03 12.78 1.27
N ILE A 153 5.67 13.85 1.77
CA ILE A 153 4.99 15.08 2.15
C ILE A 153 4.38 15.78 0.92
N SER A 154 5.14 15.85 -0.18
CA SER A 154 4.74 16.60 -1.38
C SER A 154 3.47 16.06 -2.04
N VAL A 155 3.27 14.74 -2.03
CA VAL A 155 2.10 14.10 -2.66
C VAL A 155 0.87 14.04 -1.75
N GLY A 156 1.04 14.27 -0.45
CA GLY A 156 0.01 14.02 0.56
C GLY A 156 -1.30 14.75 0.28
N THR A 157 -1.26 16.05 -0.02
CA THR A 157 -2.49 16.83 -0.27
C THR A 157 -3.19 16.39 -1.56
N LYS A 158 -2.44 16.15 -2.64
CA LYS A 158 -2.99 15.66 -3.91
C LYS A 158 -3.67 14.30 -3.71
N LEU A 159 -3.00 13.38 -3.01
CA LEU A 159 -3.53 12.04 -2.75
C LEU A 159 -4.81 12.08 -1.92
N THR A 160 -4.85 12.88 -0.85
CA THR A 160 -6.07 13.08 -0.06
C THR A 160 -7.23 13.61 -0.91
N GLN A 161 -6.98 14.59 -1.78
CA GLN A 161 -8.00 15.14 -2.67
C GLN A 161 -8.56 14.10 -3.65
N MET A 162 -7.70 13.29 -4.26
CA MET A 162 -8.14 12.22 -5.18
C MET A 162 -8.97 11.16 -4.46
N ILE A 163 -8.49 10.71 -3.28
CA ILE A 163 -9.21 9.76 -2.41
C ILE A 163 -10.59 10.30 -2.04
N ASP A 164 -10.66 11.52 -1.52
CA ASP A 164 -11.91 12.11 -1.09
C ASP A 164 -12.87 12.36 -2.25
N SER A 165 -12.34 12.71 -3.44
CA SER A 165 -13.15 12.87 -4.64
C SER A 165 -13.82 11.56 -5.07
N LEU A 166 -13.10 10.43 -5.01
CA LEU A 166 -13.68 9.12 -5.33
C LEU A 166 -14.74 8.73 -4.31
N LEU A 167 -14.45 8.87 -3.03
CA LEU A 167 -15.38 8.46 -1.97
C LEU A 167 -16.66 9.30 -1.95
N ARG A 168 -16.58 10.60 -2.24
CA ARG A 168 -17.79 11.45 -2.35
C ARG A 168 -18.66 11.10 -3.56
N ALA A 169 -18.10 10.49 -4.59
CA ALA A 169 -18.81 10.19 -5.84
C ALA A 169 -19.38 8.75 -5.89
N GLU A 170 -19.29 7.98 -4.80
CA GLU A 170 -19.59 6.55 -4.74
C GLU A 170 -20.95 6.18 -5.36
N ASP A 171 -22.05 6.76 -4.89
CA ASP A 171 -23.40 6.43 -5.37
C ASP A 171 -23.57 6.74 -6.88
N GLY A 172 -22.97 7.85 -7.32
CA GLY A 172 -22.96 8.25 -8.73
C GLY A 172 -22.13 7.31 -9.60
N MET A 173 -21.02 6.78 -9.08
CA MET A 173 -20.18 5.82 -9.80
C MET A 173 -20.86 4.46 -9.96
N ILE A 174 -21.59 3.99 -8.93
CA ILE A 174 -22.36 2.74 -9.03
C ILE A 174 -23.37 2.84 -10.17
N SER A 175 -24.14 3.92 -10.20
CA SER A 175 -25.14 4.17 -11.25
C SER A 175 -24.51 4.25 -12.64
N GLN A 176 -23.34 4.89 -12.77
CA GLN A 176 -22.59 4.96 -14.04
C GLN A 176 -22.14 3.59 -14.53
N VAL A 177 -21.58 2.76 -13.65
CA VAL A 177 -21.13 1.40 -14.00
C VAL A 177 -22.31 0.50 -14.35
N GLU A 178 -23.43 0.61 -13.64
CA GLU A 178 -24.65 -0.15 -13.94
C GLU A 178 -25.25 0.22 -15.30
N ALA A 179 -25.17 1.49 -15.70
CA ALA A 179 -25.65 1.98 -16.98
C ALA A 179 -24.71 1.66 -18.16
N ALA A 180 -23.41 1.49 -17.90
CA ALA A 180 -22.40 1.27 -18.94
C ALA A 180 -22.43 -0.13 -19.57
N GLU A 181 -23.02 -1.13 -18.90
CA GLU A 181 -23.06 -2.51 -19.39
C GLU A 181 -24.47 -3.11 -19.28
N SER A 182 -24.99 -3.59 -20.42
CA SER A 182 -26.33 -4.17 -20.53
C SER A 182 -26.36 -5.64 -20.13
N ARG A 183 -25.24 -6.37 -20.25
CA ARG A 183 -25.15 -7.79 -19.91
C ARG A 183 -25.11 -7.96 -18.41
N HIS A 184 -26.15 -8.57 -17.84
CA HIS A 184 -26.33 -8.73 -16.39
C HIS A 184 -25.11 -9.34 -15.67
N GLN A 185 -24.48 -10.38 -16.24
CA GLN A 185 -23.31 -11.01 -15.61
C GLN A 185 -22.11 -10.07 -15.55
N GLU A 186 -21.82 -9.36 -16.65
CA GLU A 186 -20.69 -8.45 -16.74
C GLU A 186 -20.92 -7.20 -15.89
N ARG A 187 -22.14 -6.65 -15.92
CA ARG A 187 -22.54 -5.56 -15.03
C ARG A 187 -22.30 -5.88 -13.55
N ARG A 188 -22.68 -7.08 -13.09
CA ARG A 188 -22.41 -7.51 -11.70
C ARG A 188 -20.91 -7.56 -11.41
N ARG A 189 -20.10 -8.11 -12.32
CA ARG A 189 -18.64 -8.17 -12.19
C ARG A 189 -18.01 -6.79 -12.05
N LEU A 190 -18.43 -5.83 -12.88
CA LEU A 190 -17.91 -4.46 -12.86
C LEU A 190 -18.32 -3.71 -11.57
N VAL A 191 -19.55 -3.89 -11.10
CA VAL A 191 -20.01 -3.32 -9.81
C VAL A 191 -19.23 -3.92 -8.63
N GLU A 192 -18.95 -5.22 -8.63
CA GLU A 192 -18.10 -5.84 -7.62
C GLU A 192 -16.67 -5.29 -7.65
N ASN A 193 -16.09 -5.09 -8.84
CA ASN A 193 -14.78 -4.46 -8.99
C ASN A 193 -14.77 -3.02 -8.45
N LEU A 194 -15.81 -2.23 -8.74
CA LEU A 194 -15.96 -0.88 -8.20
C LEU A 194 -16.00 -0.89 -6.67
N ARG A 195 -16.78 -1.80 -6.07
CA ARG A 195 -16.88 -1.93 -4.61
C ARG A 195 -15.53 -2.29 -3.97
N GLU A 196 -14.75 -3.16 -4.60
CA GLU A 196 -13.41 -3.47 -4.12
C GLU A 196 -12.47 -2.27 -4.25
N ASN A 197 -12.49 -1.55 -5.38
CA ASN A 197 -11.67 -0.34 -5.53
C ASN A 197 -12.02 0.72 -4.48
N LEU A 198 -13.30 0.89 -4.15
CA LEU A 198 -13.76 1.79 -3.10
C LEU A 198 -13.32 1.32 -1.71
N ARG A 199 -13.33 0.02 -1.44
CA ARG A 199 -12.79 -0.55 -0.20
C ARG A 199 -11.30 -0.24 -0.07
N GLU A 200 -10.52 -0.48 -1.13
CA GLU A 200 -9.10 -0.13 -1.15
C GLU A 200 -8.87 1.38 -1.03
N THR A 201 -9.72 2.20 -1.66
CA THR A 201 -9.68 3.66 -1.53
C THR A 201 -9.88 4.11 -0.07
N ARG A 202 -10.78 3.46 0.67
CA ARG A 202 -10.94 3.70 2.12
C ARG A 202 -9.72 3.22 2.90
N ARG A 203 -9.14 2.07 2.57
CA ARG A 203 -7.91 1.57 3.22
C ARG A 203 -6.76 2.57 3.07
N VAL A 204 -6.53 3.08 1.86
CA VAL A 204 -5.46 4.06 1.62
C VAL A 204 -5.73 5.41 2.28
N LYS A 205 -7.02 5.79 2.46
CA LYS A 205 -7.42 6.97 3.24
C LYS A 205 -6.95 6.90 4.69
N GLU A 206 -6.96 5.72 5.29
CA GLU A 206 -6.48 5.51 6.67
C GLU A 206 -4.95 5.45 6.75
N LEU A 207 -4.29 4.86 5.74
CA LEU A 207 -2.83 4.65 5.76
C LEU A 207 -2.02 5.89 5.35
N SER A 208 -2.42 6.58 4.28
CA SER A 208 -1.65 7.68 3.70
C SER A 208 -1.35 8.82 4.71
N PRO A 209 -2.30 9.24 5.56
CA PRO A 209 -2.04 10.25 6.59
C PRO A 209 -0.98 9.81 7.61
N ASN A 210 -0.90 8.51 7.94
CA ASN A 210 0.10 8.00 8.88
C ASN A 210 1.51 8.09 8.28
N TYR A 211 1.68 7.72 7.01
CA TYR A 211 2.96 7.89 6.30
C TYR A 211 3.40 9.35 6.29
N ARG A 212 2.46 10.27 6.00
CA ARG A 212 2.73 11.71 6.03
C ARG A 212 3.08 12.21 7.43
N LYS A 213 2.39 11.72 8.46
CA LYS A 213 2.63 12.09 9.85
C LYS A 213 4.04 11.68 10.29
N GLU A 214 4.44 10.44 10.02
CA GLU A 214 5.78 9.96 10.36
C GLU A 214 6.87 10.69 9.59
N ALA A 215 6.69 10.94 8.29
CA ALA A 215 7.60 11.75 7.50
C ALA A 215 7.72 13.19 8.06
N GLY A 216 6.59 13.79 8.44
CA GLY A 216 6.57 15.10 9.08
C GLY A 216 7.28 15.12 10.44
N ASN A 217 7.11 14.08 11.25
CA ASN A 217 7.81 13.94 12.53
C ASN A 217 9.33 13.88 12.33
N LEU A 218 9.81 13.11 11.35
CA LEU A 218 11.23 13.02 11.03
C LEU A 218 11.80 14.36 10.54
N LEU A 219 11.07 15.07 9.68
CA LEU A 219 11.47 16.40 9.23
C LEU A 219 11.54 17.41 10.40
N ASN A 220 10.54 17.40 11.28
CA ASN A 220 10.52 18.26 12.46
C ASN A 220 11.66 17.92 13.43
N GLU A 221 11.98 16.62 13.58
CA GLU A 221 13.14 16.19 14.35
C GLU A 221 14.44 16.72 13.73
N ALA A 222 14.60 16.61 12.41
CA ALA A 222 15.74 17.16 11.68
C ALA A 222 15.86 18.69 11.84
N ALA A 223 14.75 19.42 11.75
CA ALA A 223 14.71 20.88 11.98
C ALA A 223 15.24 21.23 13.37
N ARG A 224 14.74 20.52 14.40
CA ARG A 224 15.15 20.72 15.80
C ARG A 224 16.62 20.41 16.02
N LEU A 225 17.14 19.36 15.38
CA LEU A 225 18.58 18.99 15.40
C LEU A 225 19.46 20.00 14.67
N SER A 226 18.91 20.74 13.71
CA SER A 226 19.59 21.81 12.97
C SER A 226 19.50 23.17 13.66
N GLY A 227 18.89 23.24 14.85
CA GLY A 227 18.69 24.49 15.60
C GLY A 227 17.52 25.36 15.11
N ILE A 228 16.69 24.85 14.19
CA ILE A 228 15.46 25.51 13.76
C ILE A 228 14.37 25.11 14.75
N THR A 229 13.90 26.07 15.54
CA THR A 229 12.72 25.87 16.41
C THR A 229 11.47 26.31 15.63
N PRO A 230 10.37 25.54 15.63
CA PRO A 230 9.12 25.93 14.97
C PRO A 230 8.53 27.23 15.51
#